data_AF-A0A2N2D9M4-F1
#
_entry.id   AF-A0A2N2D9M4-F1
#
_cell.length_a   1.000
_cell.length_b   1.000
_cell.length_c   1.000
_cell.angle_alpha   90.00
_cell.angle_beta   90.00
_cell.angle_gamma   90.00
#
_symmetry.space_group_name_H-M   'P 1'
#
loop_
_entity.id
_entity.type
_entity.pdbx_description
1 polymer ?
#
loop_
_entity_poly.entity_id
_entity_poly.type
_entity_poly.pdbx_seq_one_letter_code
_entity_poly.pdbx_strand_id
1 'polypeptide(L)'
;MYLPACERLLAHAEAEGLEAAGEIEPLVGREWRSDLKRNRYAGQQVVFNKLCFAPGSFLKEPADFLIDKYGVWRQAAPKGAVD
;
A
#
# COMPACT_ATOMS: atom_id res chain seq x y z
N MET A 1 6.76 -3.63 -12.20
CA MET A 1 7.50 -2.37 -12.36
C MET A 1 8.74 -2.47 -11.51
N TYR A 2 9.90 -2.47 -12.15
CA TYR A 2 11.16 -2.59 -11.45
C TYR A 2 11.58 -1.24 -10.86
N LEU A 3 12.03 -1.24 -9.61
CA LEU A 3 12.68 -0.11 -8.96
C LEU A 3 14.03 -0.58 -8.40
N PRO A 4 15.16 0.05 -8.74
CA PRO A 4 16.45 -0.31 -8.19
C PRO A 4 16.56 0.07 -6.71
N ALA A 5 17.55 -0.51 -6.03
CA ALA A 5 17.90 -0.10 -4.68
C ALA A 5 18.17 1.40 -4.60
N CYS A 6 17.93 1.97 -3.44
CA CYS A 6 18.16 3.37 -3.12
C CYS A 6 17.31 4.39 -3.90
N GLU A 7 16.28 3.94 -4.59
CA GLU A 7 15.30 4.84 -5.23
C GLU A 7 14.12 5.16 -4.32
N ARG A 8 13.39 6.20 -4.71
CA ARG A 8 12.20 6.66 -4.00
C ARG A 8 10.95 5.90 -4.46
N LEU A 9 10.16 5.42 -3.51
CA LEU A 9 8.82 4.89 -3.76
C LEU A 9 7.94 6.02 -4.30
N LEU A 10 7.36 5.85 -5.49
CA LEU A 10 6.59 6.92 -6.16
C LEU A 10 5.11 6.94 -5.76
N ALA A 11 4.67 5.94 -5.01
CA ALA A 11 3.32 5.81 -4.48
C ALA A 11 3.37 5.15 -3.10
N HIS A 12 2.21 5.05 -2.46
CA HIS A 12 2.05 4.20 -1.28
C HIS A 12 2.43 2.77 -1.64
N ALA A 13 3.35 2.19 -0.87
CA ALA A 13 3.76 0.80 -1.02
C ALA A 13 3.43 0.04 0.26
N GLU A 14 2.82 -1.13 0.12
CA GLU A 14 2.49 -2.01 1.24
C GLU A 14 3.75 -2.30 2.07
N ALA A 15 3.68 -2.02 3.37
CA ALA A 15 4.85 -2.09 4.24
C ALA A 15 5.20 -3.52 4.65
N GLU A 16 4.24 -4.45 4.58
CA GLU A 16 4.45 -5.84 4.97
C GLU A 16 5.41 -6.54 3.99
N GLY A 17 6.54 -7.00 4.53
CA GLY A 17 7.57 -7.71 3.76
C GLY A 17 8.44 -6.82 2.87
N LEU A 18 8.21 -5.50 2.84
CA LEU A 18 8.98 -4.58 2.01
C LEU A 18 10.15 -3.96 2.78
N GLU A 19 11.37 -4.18 2.28
CA GLU A 19 12.58 -3.56 2.82
C GLU A 19 12.73 -2.11 2.34
N ALA A 20 12.14 -1.18 3.09
CA ALA A 20 12.23 0.26 2.85
C ALA A 20 12.50 1.06 4.15
N ALA A 21 12.79 2.35 3.99
CA ALA A 21 13.02 3.30 5.07
C ALA A 21 12.24 4.60 4.80
N GLY A 22 11.47 5.06 5.78
CA GLY A 22 10.63 6.24 5.65
C GLY A 22 9.42 6.17 6.58
N GLU A 23 8.51 7.11 6.43
CA GLU A 23 7.28 7.15 7.21
C GLU A 23 6.33 6.04 6.78
N ILE A 24 5.73 5.37 7.77
CA ILE A 24 4.67 4.38 7.58
C ILE A 24 3.36 5.00 8.06
N GLU A 25 2.34 4.95 7.21
CA GLU A 25 1.02 5.48 7.52
C GLU A 25 -0.10 4.47 7.18
N PRO A 26 -1.22 4.51 7.92
CA PRO A 26 -2.37 3.68 7.59
C PRO A 26 -3.07 4.22 6.35
N LEU A 27 -3.20 3.38 5.32
CA LEU A 27 -4.11 3.64 4.23
C LEU A 27 -5.53 3.31 4.67
N VAL A 28 -6.42 4.30 4.56
CA VAL A 28 -7.83 4.15 4.92
C VAL A 28 -8.74 4.38 3.72
N GLY A 29 -9.74 3.52 3.58
CA GLY A 29 -10.82 3.68 2.63
C GLY A 29 -11.97 4.50 3.24
N ARG A 30 -12.75 5.13 2.35
CA ARG A 30 -14.03 5.73 2.69
C ARG A 30 -15.12 4.94 1.98
N GLU A 31 -15.97 4.28 2.74
CA GLU A 31 -17.02 3.41 2.21
C GLU A 31 -18.40 4.04 2.37
N TRP A 32 -19.33 3.57 1.55
CA TRP A 32 -20.75 3.84 1.74
C TRP A 32 -21.43 2.58 2.31
N ARG A 33 -21.98 2.70 3.52
CA ARG A 33 -22.68 1.62 4.23
C ARG A 33 -24.05 2.11 4.70
N SER A 34 -25.04 2.03 3.82
CA SER A 34 -26.39 2.56 4.05
C SER A 34 -27.17 1.83 5.16
N ASP A 35 -26.72 0.63 5.52
CA ASP A 35 -27.30 -0.28 6.50
C ASP A 35 -26.86 0.00 7.96
N LEU A 36 -25.89 0.88 8.17
CA LEU A 36 -25.39 1.21 9.51
C LEU A 36 -26.30 2.19 10.26
N LYS A 37 -26.42 2.03 11.59
CA LYS A 37 -27.15 2.96 12.47
C LYS A 37 -26.51 4.36 12.53
N ARG A 38 -25.20 4.45 12.35
CA ARG A 38 -24.38 5.67 12.30
C ARG A 38 -23.48 5.61 11.06
N ASN A 39 -23.02 6.76 10.55
CA ASN A 39 -22.16 6.85 9.36
C ASN A 39 -22.76 6.24 8.08
N ARG A 40 -24.09 6.37 7.89
CA ARG A 40 -24.83 5.72 6.79
C ARG A 40 -24.74 6.42 5.43
N TYR A 41 -24.18 7.63 5.39
CA TYR A 41 -24.06 8.39 4.15
C TYR A 41 -22.71 8.13 3.48
N ALA A 42 -22.63 8.44 2.18
CA ALA A 42 -21.44 8.17 1.39
C ALA A 42 -20.17 8.78 2.03
N GLY A 43 -19.13 7.95 2.14
CA GLY A 43 -17.80 8.37 2.58
C GLY A 43 -17.65 8.70 4.07
N GLN A 44 -18.70 8.47 4.88
CA GLN A 44 -18.64 8.67 6.34
C GLN A 44 -17.98 7.50 7.06
N GLN A 45 -18.05 6.29 6.52
CA GLN A 45 -17.43 5.13 7.12
C GLN A 45 -15.96 5.06 6.70
N VAL A 46 -15.06 5.24 7.67
CA VAL A 46 -13.61 5.07 7.49
C VAL A 46 -13.25 3.62 7.83
N VAL A 47 -12.57 2.95 6.90
CA VAL A 47 -12.18 1.54 7.05
C VAL A 47 -10.69 1.41 6.85
N PHE A 48 -10.02 0.72 7.76
CA PHE A 48 -8.61 0.38 7.61
C PHE A 48 -8.42 -0.54 6.41
N ASN A 49 -7.42 -0.25 5.57
CA ASN A 49 -7.07 -1.08 4.43
C ASN A 49 -5.75 -1.82 4.71
N LYS A 50 -4.65 -1.07 4.91
CA LYS A 50 -3.31 -1.62 5.13
C LYS A 50 -2.35 -0.56 5.67
N LEU A 51 -1.18 -0.99 6.13
CA LEU A 51 -0.06 -0.09 6.43
C LEU A 51 0.82 0.06 5.19
N CYS A 52 1.15 1.30 4.85
CA CYS A 52 1.97 1.60 3.69
C CYS A 52 3.14 2.51 4.07
N PHE A 53 4.28 2.33 3.42
CA PHE A 53 5.26 3.39 3.28
C PHE A 53 4.65 4.53 2.46
N ALA A 54 4.81 5.77 2.93
CA ALA A 54 4.37 6.95 2.21
C ALA A 54 5.21 7.18 0.94
N PRO A 55 4.64 7.81 -0.12
CA PRO A 55 5.41 8.24 -1.29
C PRO A 55 6.63 9.07 -0.88
N GLY A 56 7.76 8.83 -1.53
CA GLY A 56 9.06 9.42 -1.17
C GLY A 56 9.84 8.63 -0.13
N SER A 57 9.28 7.56 0.45
CA SER A 57 10.07 6.59 1.22
C SER A 57 11.13 5.91 0.35
N PHE A 58 12.18 5.39 0.96
CA PHE A 58 13.40 4.92 0.30
C PHE A 58 13.46 3.40 0.26
N LEU A 59 13.62 2.82 -0.92
CA LEU A 59 13.75 1.38 -1.08
C LEU A 59 15.18 0.94 -0.76
N LYS A 60 15.37 -0.08 0.08
CA LYS A 60 16.71 -0.56 0.46
C LYS A 60 17.31 -1.53 -0.55
N GLU A 61 16.47 -2.39 -1.12
CA GLU A 61 16.87 -3.45 -2.06
C GLU A 61 16.07 -3.38 -3.35
N PRO A 62 16.62 -3.75 -4.52
CA PRO A 62 15.88 -3.71 -5.78
C PRO A 62 14.64 -4.59 -5.71
N ALA A 63 13.51 -4.10 -6.22
CA ALA A 63 12.26 -4.85 -6.18
C ALA A 63 11.40 -4.61 -7.41
N ASP A 64 10.66 -5.65 -7.78
CA ASP A 64 9.54 -5.52 -8.71
C ASP A 64 8.25 -5.26 -7.93
N PHE A 65 7.45 -4.33 -8.43
CA PHE A 65 6.14 -3.99 -7.88
C PHE A 65 5.01 -4.31 -8.85
N LEU A 66 3.89 -4.75 -8.28
CA LEU A 66 2.58 -4.77 -8.91
C LEU A 66 1.78 -3.55 -8.43
N ILE A 67 0.98 -2.97 -9.31
CA ILE A 67 0.02 -1.93 -8.94
C ILE A 67 -1.28 -2.65 -8.60
N ASP A 68 -1.68 -2.61 -7.34
CA ASP A 68 -2.90 -3.20 -6.83
C ASP A 68 -4.05 -2.18 -6.86
N LYS A 69 -5.21 -2.55 -6.30
CA LYS A 69 -6.37 -1.68 -6.14
C LYS A 69 -5.98 -0.34 -5.52
N TYR A 70 -6.63 0.71 -6.00
CA TYR A 70 -6.40 2.09 -5.57
C TYR A 70 -4.99 2.63 -5.88
N GLY A 71 -4.22 1.94 -6.73
CA GLY A 71 -2.89 2.40 -7.17
C GLY A 71 -1.77 2.10 -6.17
N VAL A 72 -2.04 1.28 -5.14
CA VAL A 72 -1.04 0.92 -4.13
C VAL A 72 -0.05 -0.07 -4.70
N TRP A 73 1.23 0.11 -4.39
CA TRP A 73 2.28 -0.79 -4.83
C TRP A 73 2.41 -1.96 -3.86
N ARG A 74 2.47 -3.17 -4.41
CA ARG A 74 2.77 -4.39 -3.66
C ARG A 74 4.00 -5.05 -4.27
N GLN A 75 4.94 -5.46 -3.43
CA GLN A 75 6.12 -6.18 -3.92
C GLN A 75 5.65 -7.47 -4.62
N ALA A 76 6.14 -7.69 -5.84
CA ALA A 76 5.90 -8.91 -6.57
C ALA A 76 6.61 -10.06 -5.85
N ALA A 77 5.97 -11.24 -5.82
CA ALA A 77 6.61 -12.42 -5.27
C ALA A 77 7.93 -12.70 -6.01
N PRO A 78 8.97 -13.22 -5.33
CA PRO A 78 10.19 -13.65 -5.98
C PRO A 78 9.85 -14.65 -7.08
N LYS A 79 10.44 -14.49 -8.27
CA LYS A 79 10.32 -15.49 -9.34
C LYS A 79 10.91 -16.81 -8.83
N GLY A 80 10.05 -17.76 -8.45
CA GLY A 80 10.45 -19.08 -7.94
C GLY A 80 9.84 -19.49 -6.60
N ALA A 81 9.05 -18.63 -5.94
CA ALA A 81 8.22 -19.06 -4.81
C ALA A 81 7.03 -19.87 -5.35
N VAL A 82 7.13 -21.20 -5.27
CA VAL A 82 6.00 -22.12 -5.44
C VAL A 82 5.37 -22.32 -4.06
N ASP A 83 4.03 -22.28 -4.00
CA ASP A 83 3.24 -22.57 -2.79
C ASP A 83 3.60 -23.92 -2.15
#